data_AF-A0A8T6NHN8-F1
#
_entry.id   AF-A0A8T6NHN8-F1
#
_cell.length_a   1.000
_cell.length_b   1.000
_cell.length_c   1.000
_cell.angle_alpha   90.00
_cell.angle_beta   90.00
_cell.angle_gamma   90.00
#
_symmetry.space_group_name_H-M   'P 1'
#
loop_
_entity.id
_entity.type
_entity.pdbx_description
1 polymer ?
#
loop_
_entity_poly.entity_id
_entity_poly.type
_entity_poly.pdbx_seq_one_letter_code
_entity_poly.pdbx_strand_id
1 'polypeptide(L)'
;MYQHGLIGGTFDRVHAGHLRLISEAIDNCEFLEIWITNDKIAQRKDWRCWTEEKRRSEIAEKLTLKQNEKIIFGSLEDNYGPATDHPTADVIFCTSETKSSCDQINEIRIN
;
A
#
# COMPACT_ATOMS: atom_id res chain seq x y z
N MET A 1 10.23 -7.54 13.87
CA MET A 1 8.89 -7.60 13.29
C MET A 1 8.13 -6.40 13.81
N TYR A 2 7.56 -5.62 12.90
CA TYR A 2 6.75 -4.44 13.20
C TYR A 2 5.33 -4.86 13.57
N GLN A 3 4.59 -4.01 14.29
CA GLN A 3 3.20 -4.30 14.66
C GLN A 3 2.24 -3.95 13.53
N HIS A 4 2.32 -2.74 12.97
CA HIS A 4 1.40 -2.21 11.97
C HIS A 4 2.18 -1.59 10.80
N GLY A 5 2.22 -2.31 9.69
CA GLY A 5 2.85 -1.86 8.46
C GLY A 5 1.89 -1.16 7.50
N LEU A 6 2.40 -0.18 6.77
CA LEU A 6 1.71 0.49 5.67
C LEU A 6 2.43 0.22 4.35
N ILE A 7 1.66 0.00 3.29
CA ILE A 7 2.12 0.20 1.90
C ILE A 7 1.11 1.03 1.13
N GLY A 8 1.62 1.87 0.23
CA GLY A 8 0.81 2.72 -0.64
C GLY A 8 1.21 2.54 -2.10
N GLY A 9 0.23 2.49 -3.00
CA GLY A 9 0.52 2.39 -4.42
C GLY A 9 -0.72 2.30 -5.30
N THR A 10 -0.51 2.40 -6.61
CA THR A 10 -1.61 2.19 -7.56
C THR A 10 -1.90 0.71 -7.76
N PHE A 11 -0.87 -0.16 -7.78
CA PHE A 11 -1.02 -1.61 -7.99
C PHE A 11 -1.82 -1.98 -9.24
N ASP A 12 -1.74 -1.19 -10.31
CA ASP A 12 -2.35 -1.57 -11.59
C ASP A 12 -1.65 -2.81 -12.17
N ARG A 13 -2.42 -3.72 -12.76
CA ARG A 13 -1.93 -4.98 -13.36
C ARG A 13 -0.90 -5.69 -12.48
N VAL A 14 -1.37 -6.17 -11.33
CA VAL A 14 -0.55 -6.78 -10.27
C VAL A 14 0.48 -7.77 -10.82
N HIS A 15 1.76 -7.41 -10.71
CA HIS A 15 2.89 -8.17 -11.23
C HIS A 15 3.87 -8.56 -10.11
N ALA A 16 4.93 -9.30 -10.45
CA ALA A 16 5.89 -9.84 -9.49
C ALA A 16 6.51 -8.80 -8.54
N GLY A 17 6.84 -7.61 -9.04
CA GLY A 17 7.32 -6.50 -8.19
C GLY A 17 6.36 -6.11 -7.06
N HIS A 18 5.06 -5.98 -7.36
CA HIS A 18 4.04 -5.69 -6.34
C HIS A 18 3.93 -6.82 -5.31
N LEU A 19 3.86 -8.06 -5.78
CA LEU A 19 3.75 -9.23 -4.92
C LEU A 19 4.96 -9.38 -4.01
N ARG A 20 6.15 -9.08 -4.51
CA ARG A 20 7.38 -9.09 -3.72
C ARG A 20 7.31 -8.07 -2.58
N LEU A 21 6.95 -6.81 -2.88
CA LEU A 21 6.79 -5.77 -1.84
C LEU A 21 5.76 -6.20 -0.79
N ILE A 22 4.60 -6.69 -1.23
CA ILE A 22 3.51 -7.13 -0.33
C ILE A 22 3.97 -8.31 0.53
N SER A 23 4.62 -9.33 -0.05
CA SER A 23 5.09 -10.49 0.71
C SER A 23 6.18 -10.12 1.70
N GLU A 24 7.16 -9.30 1.30
CA GLU A 24 8.20 -8.80 2.20
C GLU A 24 7.60 -7.98 3.35
N ALA A 25 6.57 -7.17 3.09
CA ALA A 25 5.84 -6.45 4.13
C ALA A 25 5.12 -7.39 5.10
N ILE A 26 4.33 -8.35 4.59
CA ILE A 26 3.60 -9.35 5.40
C ILE A 26 4.55 -10.19 6.29
N ASP A 27 5.74 -10.50 5.79
CA ASP A 27 6.74 -11.27 6.54
C ASP A 27 7.41 -10.45 7.65
N ASN A 28 7.34 -9.13 7.58
CA ASN A 28 8.00 -8.22 8.52
C ASN A 28 7.04 -7.46 9.45
N CYS A 29 5.72 -7.63 9.33
CA CYS A 29 4.75 -7.07 10.26
C CYS A 29 3.64 -8.05 10.69
N GLU A 30 3.00 -7.76 11.83
CA GLU A 30 1.83 -8.51 12.30
C GLU A 30 0.59 -8.20 11.44
N PHE A 31 0.31 -6.91 11.25
CA PHE A 31 -0.79 -6.40 10.42
C PHE A 31 -0.27 -5.48 9.31
N LEU A 32 -0.79 -5.64 8.10
CA LEU A 32 -0.43 -4.82 6.94
C LEU A 32 -1.65 -4.11 6.38
N GLU A 33 -1.57 -2.79 6.23
CA GLU A 33 -2.57 -2.03 5.50
C GLU A 33 -2.06 -1.70 4.09
N ILE A 34 -2.85 -2.07 3.10
CA ILE A 34 -2.58 -1.84 1.69
C ILE A 34 -3.47 -0.71 1.20
N TRP A 35 -2.87 0.46 0.99
CA TRP A 35 -3.55 1.67 0.58
C TRP A 35 -3.45 1.86 -0.94
N ILE A 36 -4.60 1.74 -1.61
CA ILE A 36 -4.68 1.70 -3.06
C ILE A 36 -5.14 3.05 -3.60
N THR A 37 -4.42 3.63 -4.55
CA THR A 37 -4.83 4.87 -5.25
C THR A 37 -6.27 4.74 -5.77
N ASN A 38 -7.16 5.67 -5.41
CA ASN A 38 -8.53 5.65 -5.88
C ASN A 38 -8.63 5.76 -7.42
N ASP A 39 -9.79 5.42 -7.97
CA ASP A 39 -10.00 5.42 -9.43
C ASP A 39 -9.87 6.81 -10.04
N LYS A 40 -10.34 7.85 -9.35
CA LYS A 40 -10.27 9.24 -9.83
C LYS A 40 -8.83 9.69 -10.08
N ILE A 41 -7.89 9.36 -9.18
CA ILE A 41 -6.48 9.74 -9.30
C ILE A 41 -5.77 8.84 -10.29
N ALA A 42 -6.01 7.53 -10.22
CA ALA A 42 -5.36 6.56 -11.08
C ALA A 42 -5.73 6.78 -12.56
N GLN A 43 -7.04 6.93 -12.85
CA GLN A 43 -7.54 7.12 -14.21
C GLN A 43 -7.25 8.52 -14.78
N ARG A 44 -7.02 9.52 -13.92
CA ARG A 44 -6.50 10.82 -14.37
C ARG A 44 -5.08 10.73 -14.93
N LYS A 45 -4.26 9.80 -14.42
CA LYS A 45 -2.90 9.54 -14.92
C LYS A 45 -2.90 8.59 -16.13
N ASP A 46 -3.68 7.51 -16.06
CA ASP A 46 -3.90 6.58 -17.17
C ASP A 46 -5.34 6.05 -17.12
N TRP A 47 -6.18 6.47 -18.06
CA TRP A 47 -7.59 6.10 -18.13
C TRP A 47 -7.83 4.59 -18.27
N ARG A 48 -6.80 3.82 -18.66
CA ARG A 48 -6.86 2.35 -18.81
C ARG A 48 -6.57 1.62 -17.51
N CYS A 49 -6.19 2.34 -16.45
CA CYS A 49 -5.95 1.76 -15.14
C CYS A 49 -7.20 0.99 -14.69
N TRP A 50 -7.00 -0.19 -14.11
CA TRP A 50 -8.08 -0.97 -13.55
C TRP A 50 -8.78 -0.24 -12.41
N THR A 51 -10.04 -0.59 -12.18
CA THR A 51 -10.79 -0.10 -11.02
C THR A 51 -10.10 -0.52 -9.73
N GLU A 52 -10.33 0.25 -8.67
CA GLU A 52 -9.75 0.02 -7.36
C GLU A 52 -10.17 -1.34 -6.83
N GLU A 53 -11.45 -1.67 -6.99
CA GLU A 53 -12.01 -2.99 -6.69
C GLU A 53 -11.25 -4.11 -7.41
N LYS A 54 -11.00 -3.96 -8.71
CA LYS A 54 -10.26 -4.97 -9.48
C LYS A 54 -8.83 -5.12 -9.00
N ARG A 55 -8.16 -4.02 -8.66
CA ARG A 55 -6.79 -4.02 -8.14
C ARG A 55 -6.72 -4.67 -6.75
N ARG A 56 -7.68 -4.41 -5.87
CA ARG A 56 -7.85 -5.10 -4.58
C ARG A 56 -8.06 -6.61 -4.79
N SER A 57 -8.98 -7.00 -5.67
CA SER A 57 -9.28 -8.41 -5.97
C SER A 57 -8.04 -9.17 -6.48
N GLU A 58 -7.31 -8.59 -7.43
CA GLU A 58 -6.11 -9.21 -8.00
C GLU A 58 -4.98 -9.38 -6.98
N ILE A 59 -4.85 -8.47 -6.01
CA ILE A 59 -3.93 -8.69 -4.89
C ILE A 59 -4.41 -9.87 -4.05
N ALA A 60 -5.66 -9.85 -3.60
CA ALA A 60 -6.21 -10.87 -2.71
C ALA A 60 -6.15 -12.28 -3.32
N GLU A 61 -6.44 -12.41 -4.61
CA GLU A 61 -6.41 -13.68 -5.37
C GLU A 61 -4.99 -14.26 -5.52
N LYS A 62 -3.96 -13.42 -5.47
CA LYS A 62 -2.55 -13.85 -5.59
C LYS A 62 -1.91 -14.18 -4.24
N LEU A 63 -2.59 -13.90 -3.13
CA LEU A 63 -2.13 -14.18 -1.78
C LEU A 63 -2.78 -15.46 -1.23
N THR A 64 -2.07 -16.12 -0.31
CA THR A 64 -2.64 -17.25 0.43
C THR A 64 -3.71 -16.78 1.42
N LEU A 65 -4.59 -17.68 1.88
CA LEU A 65 -5.60 -17.36 2.90
C LEU A 65 -4.97 -16.75 4.16
N LYS A 66 -3.88 -17.34 4.65
CA LYS A 66 -3.14 -16.85 5.83
C LYS A 66 -2.54 -15.46 5.63
N GLN A 67 -2.07 -15.16 4.41
CA GLN A 67 -1.60 -13.81 4.09
C GLN A 67 -2.76 -12.82 4.06
N ASN A 68 -3.90 -13.18 3.46
CA ASN A 68 -5.10 -12.35 3.42
C ASN A 68 -5.65 -12.03 4.83
N GLU A 69 -5.53 -12.93 5.80
CA GLU A 69 -5.94 -12.68 7.20
C GLU A 69 -5.14 -11.55 7.88
N LYS A 70 -3.95 -11.22 7.37
CA LYS A 70 -3.09 -10.16 7.91
C LYS A 70 -3.29 -8.80 7.27
N ILE A 71 -4.06 -8.71 6.17
CA ILE A 71 -4.15 -7.48 5.39
C ILE A 71 -5.49 -6.77 5.54
N ILE A 72 -5.45 -5.44 5.47
CA ILE A 72 -6.64 -4.58 5.34
C ILE A 72 -6.42 -3.64 4.15
N PHE A 73 -7.46 -3.42 3.34
CA PHE A 73 -7.38 -2.50 2.19
C PHE A 73 -7.98 -1.12 2.50
N GLY A 74 -7.20 -0.07 2.25
CA GLY A 74 -7.62 1.33 2.30
C GLY A 74 -7.62 1.99 0.91
N SER A 75 -8.31 3.13 0.77
CA SER A 75 -8.29 3.96 -0.45
C SER A 75 -7.42 5.19 -0.23
N LEU A 76 -6.49 5.47 -1.14
CA LEU A 76 -5.74 6.72 -1.18
C LEU A 76 -6.51 7.76 -1.99
N GLU A 77 -7.03 8.74 -1.27
CA GLU A 77 -7.71 9.92 -1.82
C GLU A 77 -6.74 11.09 -2.10
N ASP A 78 -5.49 10.98 -1.64
CA ASP A 78 -4.41 11.94 -1.84
C ASP A 78 -3.02 11.24 -1.97
N ASN A 79 -1.93 11.98 -1.77
CA ASN A 79 -0.56 11.46 -1.95
C ASN A 79 -0.04 10.62 -0.77
N TYR A 80 -0.58 10.79 0.43
CA TYR A 80 -0.01 10.24 1.66
C TYR A 80 -0.99 9.34 2.42
N GLY A 81 -2.30 9.52 2.22
CA GLY A 81 -3.34 8.80 2.95
C GLY A 81 -3.18 9.00 4.46
N PRO A 82 -3.44 7.98 5.28
CA PRO A 82 -3.29 8.12 6.73
C PRO A 82 -1.82 8.13 7.14
N ALA A 83 -0.86 7.95 6.23
CA ALA A 83 0.52 7.72 6.62
C ALA A 83 1.11 8.90 7.39
N THR A 84 0.59 10.12 7.27
CA THR A 84 1.07 11.28 8.01
C THR A 84 0.66 11.31 9.49
N ASP A 85 -0.47 10.71 9.85
CA ASP A 85 -1.08 10.80 11.19
C ASP A 85 -1.60 9.45 11.73
N HIS A 86 -1.24 8.34 11.08
CA HIS A 86 -1.67 6.99 11.47
C HIS A 86 -1.28 6.70 12.93
N PRO A 87 -2.25 6.39 13.81
CA PRO A 87 -2.02 6.38 15.26
C PRO A 87 -1.07 5.27 15.73
N THR A 88 -1.00 4.16 14.99
CA THR A 88 -0.27 2.95 15.40
C THR A 88 0.75 2.43 14.40
N ALA A 89 0.88 3.06 13.22
CA ALA A 89 1.75 2.50 12.17
C ALA A 89 3.21 2.78 12.49
N ASP A 90 3.98 1.70 12.65
CA ASP A 90 5.37 1.72 13.06
C ASP A 90 6.35 1.45 11.90
N VAL A 91 5.85 1.13 10.70
CA VAL A 91 6.65 1.03 9.48
C VAL A 91 5.86 1.38 8.22
N ILE A 92 6.55 1.97 7.24
CA ILE A 92 6.06 2.14 5.86
C ILE A 92 7.02 1.38 4.95
N PHE A 93 6.54 0.36 4.25
CA PHE A 93 7.34 -0.37 3.28
C PHE A 93 7.26 0.33 1.91
N CYS A 94 8.40 0.50 1.26
CA CYS A 94 8.50 1.19 -0.02
C CYS A 94 9.52 0.50 -0.93
N THR A 95 9.43 0.83 -2.21
CA THR A 95 10.49 0.50 -3.18
C THR A 95 11.47 1.66 -3.26
N SER A 96 12.56 1.49 -4.02
CA SER A 96 13.50 2.59 -4.25
C SER A 96 12.83 3.80 -4.93
N GLU A 97 11.81 3.55 -5.75
CA GLU A 97 11.03 4.57 -6.45
C GLU A 97 10.13 5.38 -5.50
N THR A 98 9.59 4.77 -4.45
CA THR A 98 8.66 5.42 -3.50
C THR A 98 9.31 5.87 -2.19
N LYS A 99 10.63 5.64 -2.03
CA LYS A 99 11.39 6.06 -0.84
C LYS A 99 11.26 7.56 -0.55
N SER A 100 11.38 8.41 -1.58
CA SER A 100 11.31 9.87 -1.40
C SER A 100 9.98 10.32 -0.78
N SER A 101 8.85 9.71 -1.17
CA SER A 101 7.55 9.99 -0.56
C SER A 101 7.49 9.53 0.89
N CYS A 102 8.14 8.43 1.25
CA CYS A 102 8.21 7.97 2.64
C CYS A 102 9.09 8.87 3.50
N ASP A 103 10.19 9.39 2.95
CA ASP A 103 11.04 10.37 3.63
C ASP A 103 10.23 11.65 3.94
N GLN A 104 9.42 12.14 2.99
CA GLN A 104 8.51 13.28 3.22
C GLN A 104 7.46 13.00 4.30
N ILE A 105 6.88 11.80 4.33
CA ILE A 105 5.93 11.41 5.37
C ILE A 105 6.60 11.46 6.75
N ASN A 106 7.84 10.97 6.86
CA ASN A 106 8.60 11.02 8.10
C ASN A 106 8.90 12.47 8.54
N GLU A 107 9.22 13.36 7.61
CA GLU A 107 9.37 14.80 7.90
C GLU A 107 8.08 15.41 8.43
N ILE A 108 6.92 15.07 7.85
CA ILE A 108 5.61 15.56 8.30
C ILE A 108 5.30 15.05 9.71
N ARG A 109 5.56 13.79 10.02
CA ARG A 109 5.29 13.18 11.35
C ARG A 109 6.09 13.80 12.50
N ILE A 110 7.22 14.44 12.21
CA ILE A 110 8.11 15.04 13.22
C ILE A 110 7.70 16.49 13.54
N ASN A 111 6.90 17.12 12.68
CA ASN A 111 6.42 18.49 12.84
C ASN A 111 5.10 18.56 13.63
#